data_AF-C1L8A5-F1
#
_entry.id   AF-C1L8A5-F1
#
_cell.length_a   1.000
_cell.length_b   1.000
_cell.length_c   1.000
_cell.angle_alpha   90.00
_cell.angle_beta   90.00
_cell.angle_gamma   90.00
#
_symmetry.space_group_name_H-M   'P 1'
#
loop_
_entity.id
_entity.type
_entity.pdbx_description
1 polymer ?
#
loop_
_entity_poly.entity_id
_entity_poly.type
_entity_poly.pdbx_seq_one_letter_code
_entity_poly.pdbx_strand_id
1 'polypeptide(L)' 'MTVHLTQYLSFPWEFVSSLFWKRYPNPHARHVLSVDVLERYLLPNGKLYTKRLVIKKNIKANTILAFKIFPWRSSPRC' A
#
# COMPACT_ATOMS: atom_id res chain seq x y z
N MET A 1 10.60 18.32 8.97
CA MET A 1 9.55 19.21 8.43
C MET A 1 8.33 18.35 8.14
N THR A 2 7.24 18.54 8.88
CA THR A 2 5.95 17.88 8.59
C THR A 2 5.15 18.76 7.64
N VAL A 3 4.71 18.21 6.50
CA VAL A 3 3.83 18.92 5.56
C VAL A 3 2.39 18.57 5.93
N HIS A 4 1.56 19.58 6.19
CA HIS A 4 0.13 19.41 6.45
C HIS A 4 -0.67 19.92 5.25
N LEU A 5 -1.46 19.04 4.64
CA LEU A 5 -2.36 19.37 3.54
C LEU A 5 -3.79 19.04 3.95
N THR A 6 -4.71 19.99 3.72
CA THR A 6 -6.13 19.88 4.04
C THR A 6 -6.94 19.90 2.74
N GLN A 7 -7.93 19.01 2.62
CA GLN A 7 -8.85 18.94 1.48
C GLN A 7 -10.30 18.96 1.98
N TYR A 8 -11.14 19.77 1.33
CA TYR A 8 -12.58 19.80 1.56
C TYR A 8 -13.33 18.97 0.52
N LEU A 9 -14.31 18.17 0.95
CA LEU A 9 -15.14 17.32 0.10
C LEU A 9 -16.62 17.59 0.37
N SER A 10 -17.36 18.07 -0.63
CA SER A 10 -18.79 18.40 -0.52
C SER A 10 -19.70 17.15 -0.62
N PHE A 11 -19.43 16.12 0.19
CA PHE A 11 -20.19 14.87 0.21
C PHE A 11 -20.53 14.45 1.64
N PRO A 12 -21.66 13.76 1.87
CA PRO A 12 -22.02 13.29 3.20
C PRO A 12 -21.01 12.26 3.73
N TRP A 13 -20.90 12.16 5.05
CA TRP A 13 -19.93 11.29 5.72
C TRP A 13 -20.00 9.83 5.24
N GLU A 14 -21.20 9.27 5.12
CA GLU A 14 -21.42 7.88 4.70
C GLU A 14 -20.87 7.60 3.28
N PHE A 15 -20.93 8.61 2.41
CA PHE A 15 -20.40 8.48 1.06
C PHE A 15 -18.86 8.52 1.06
N VAL A 16 -18.28 9.47 1.80
CA VAL A 16 -16.82 9.59 1.89
C VAL A 16 -16.20 8.37 2.59
N SER A 17 -16.81 7.90 3.68
CA SER A 17 -16.34 6.75 4.44
C SER A 17 -16.42 5.46 3.62
N SER A 18 -17.53 5.22 2.91
CA SER A 18 -17.68 4.05 2.05
C SER A 18 -16.68 4.05 0.88
N LEU A 19 -16.46 5.20 0.24
CA LEU A 19 -15.44 5.35 -0.80
C LEU A 19 -14.02 5.14 -0.26
N PHE A 20 -13.73 5.57 0.97
CA PHE A 20 -12.43 5.34 1.58
C PHE A 20 -12.10 3.84 1.71
N TRP A 21 -13.09 3.02 2.06
CA TRP A 21 -12.95 1.57 2.15
C TRP A 21 -12.78 0.93 0.78
N LYS A 22 -13.53 1.40 -0.22
CA LYS A 22 -13.56 0.94 -1.62
C LYS A 22 -12.61 1.69 -2.57
N ARG A 23 -11.66 2.46 -2.02
CA ARG A 23 -10.77 3.34 -2.78
C ARG A 23 -9.93 2.63 -3.83
N TYR A 24 -9.68 1.32 -3.68
CA TYR A 24 -8.96 0.52 -4.65
C TYR A 24 -9.85 -0.61 -5.15
N PRO A 25 -9.81 -0.94 -6.45
CA PRO A 25 -8.90 -0.39 -7.48
C PRO A 25 -9.33 0.99 -7.99
N ASN A 26 -8.36 1.88 -8.29
CA ASN A 26 -8.63 3.17 -8.95
C ASN A 26 -7.55 3.50 -10.00
N PRO A 27 -7.89 4.23 -11.08
CA PRO A 27 -6.97 4.49 -12.19
C PRO A 27 -5.78 5.40 -11.82
N HIS A 28 -5.88 6.17 -10.74
CA HIS A 28 -4.82 7.05 -10.24
C HIS A 28 -3.79 6.31 -9.37
N ALA A 29 -4.13 5.13 -8.85
CA ALA A 29 -3.32 4.34 -7.94
C ALA A 29 -3.09 2.91 -8.43
N ARG A 30 -2.76 2.78 -9.72
CA ARG A 30 -2.42 1.49 -10.38
C ARG A 30 -1.26 0.73 -9.73
N HIS A 31 -0.47 1.40 -8.90
CA HIS A 31 0.65 0.80 -8.19
C HIS A 31 0.21 -0.06 -7.00
N VAL A 32 -1.03 0.07 -6.53
CA VAL A 32 -1.57 -0.78 -5.45
C VAL A 32 -1.95 -2.13 -6.06
N LEU A 33 -1.34 -3.20 -5.57
CA LEU A 33 -1.53 -4.55 -6.08
C LEU A 33 -2.68 -5.26 -5.34
N SER A 34 -2.66 -5.21 -4.02
CA SER A 34 -3.71 -5.81 -3.18
C SER A 34 -3.91 -5.01 -1.90
N VAL A 35 -5.10 -5.14 -1.32
CA VAL A 35 -5.42 -4.61 0.00
C VAL A 35 -6.26 -5.61 0.77
N ASP A 36 -5.75 -6.04 1.91
CA ASP A 36 -6.36 -7.06 2.75
C ASP A 36 -6.74 -6.48 4.11
N VAL A 37 -7.86 -6.94 4.68
CA VAL A 37 -8.27 -6.58 6.04
C VAL A 37 -7.79 -7.68 6.98
N LEU A 38 -6.87 -7.34 7.89
CA LEU A 38 -6.33 -8.30 8.84
C LEU A 38 -7.24 -8.43 10.07
N GLU A 39 -7.70 -7.31 10.60
CA GLU A 39 -8.52 -7.26 11.80
C GLU A 39 -9.57 -6.15 11.65
N ARG A 40 -10.81 -6.43 12.07
CA ARG A 40 -11.89 -5.44 12.13
C ARG A 40 -12.86 -5.77 13.25
N TYR A 41 -13.07 -4.82 14.15
CA TYR A 41 -14.01 -4.96 15.26
C TYR A 41 -14.48 -3.60 15.76
N LEU A 42 -15.61 -3.59 16.46
CA LEU A 42 -16.13 -2.41 17.14
C LEU A 42 -15.46 -2.27 18.50
N LEU A 43 -14.99 -1.06 18.79
CA LEU A 43 -14.51 -0.69 20.11
C LEU A 43 -15.72 -0.37 21.02
N PRO A 44 -15.57 -0.47 22.36
CA PRO A 44 -16.65 -0.19 23.30
C PRO A 44 -17.23 1.23 23.20
N ASN A 45 -16.46 2.17 22.65
CA ASN A 45 -16.89 3.55 22.41
C ASN A 45 -17.62 3.75 21.07
N GLY A 46 -18.00 2.66 20.39
CA GLY A 46 -18.73 2.70 19.11
C GLY A 46 -17.88 3.01 17.88
N LYS A 47 -16.54 3.05 18.00
CA LYS A 47 -15.64 3.28 16.85
C LYS A 47 -15.24 1.97 16.18
N LEU A 48 -15.21 1.97 14.85
CA LEU A 48 -14.72 0.83 14.08
C LEU A 48 -13.19 0.85 14.00
N TYR A 49 -12.54 -0.14 14.62
CA TYR A 49 -11.12 -0.40 14.39
C TYR A 49 -10.95 -1.23 13.12
N THR A 50 -9.99 -0.88 12.28
CA THR A 50 -9.64 -1.70 11.10
C THR A 50 -8.15 -1.63 10.84
N LYS A 51 -7.51 -2.80 10.79
CA LYS A 51 -6.12 -2.97 10.38
C LYS A 51 -6.09 -3.55 8.98
N ARG A 52 -5.42 -2.83 8.06
CA ARG A 52 -5.31 -3.25 6.65
C ARG A 52 -3.84 -3.38 6.25
N LEU A 53 -3.56 -4.40 5.45
CA LEU A 53 -2.29 -4.55 4.74
C LEU A 53 -2.48 -4.05 3.31
N VAL A 54 -1.62 -3.15 2.85
CA VAL A 54 -1.65 -2.60 1.49
C VAL A 54 -0.34 -2.95 0.80
N ILE A 55 -0.40 -3.73 -0.28
CA ILE A 55 0.77 -4.08 -1.08
C ILE A 55 0.85 -3.13 -2.28
N LYS A 56 2.01 -2.48 -2.44
CA LYS A 56 2.27 -1.53 -3.53
C LYS A 56 3.51 -1.92 -4.31
N LYS A 57 3.41 -1.92 -5.63
CA LYS A 57 4.56 -2.01 -6.54
C LYS A 57 5.37 -0.72 -6.45
N ASN A 58 6.61 -0.81 -5.97
CA ASN A 58 7.56 0.29 -6.01
C ASN A 58 8.42 0.17 -7.27
N ILE A 59 8.41 1.19 -8.12
CA ILE A 59 9.35 1.29 -9.24
C ILE A 59 10.45 2.25 -8.79
N LYS A 60 11.41 1.75 -8.00
CA LYS A 60 12.71 2.41 -7.88
C LYS A 60 13.61 1.84 -8.97
N ALA A 61 13.68 2.50 -10.11
CA ALA A 61 14.80 2.33 -11.03
C ALA A 61 15.98 3.18 -10.51
N ASN A 62 17.10 2.51 -10.20
CA ASN A 62 18.44 3.03 -9.87
C ASN A 62 18.62 3.92 -8.63
N THR A 63 19.29 3.39 -7.60
CA THR A 63 20.73 3.63 -7.31
C THR A 63 21.12 2.75 -6.09
N ILE A 64 22.22 1.99 -6.17
CA ILE A 64 22.86 1.17 -5.12
C ILE A 64 22.16 -0.16 -4.72
N LEU A 65 22.32 -1.21 -5.53
CA LEU A 65 22.56 -2.59 -5.07
C LEU A 65 23.37 -3.30 -6.16
N ALA A 66 24.54 -2.72 -6.46
CA ALA A 66 25.68 -3.52 -6.89
C ALA A 66 26.11 -4.37 -5.68
N PHE A 67 25.38 -5.43 -5.37
CA PHE A 67 25.96 -6.59 -4.69
C PHE A 67 26.18 -7.66 -5.75
N LYS A 68 27.20 -7.36 -6.56
CA LYS A 68 27.84 -8.31 -7.44
C LYS A 68 28.75 -9.19 -6.57
N ILE A 69 28.18 -10.06 -5.74
CA ILE A 69 28.92 -11.12 -5.05
C ILE A 69 28.02 -12.36 -4.94
N PHE A 70 28.14 -13.25 -5.92
CA PHE A 70 28.37 -14.68 -5.64
C PHE A 70 28.95 -15.31 -6.92
N PRO A 71 30.27 -15.59 -6.98
CA PRO A 71 30.83 -16.38 -8.06
C PRO A 71 30.54 -17.84 -7.73
N TRP A 72 29.47 -18.42 -8.26
CA TRP A 72 29.40 -19.89 -8.35
C TRP A 72 29.74 -20.30 -9.78
N ARG A 73 31.01 -20.67 -9.94
CA ARG A 73 31.55 -21.39 -11.09
C ARG A 73 31.02 -22.81 -11.05
N SER A 74 30.20 -23.18 -12.01
CA SER A 74 29.99 -24.59 -12.39
C SER A 74 30.06 -24.68 -13.91
N SER A 75 31.28 -24.78 -14.42
CA SER A 75 31.50 -25.52 -15.66
C SER A 75 31.50 -27.00 -15.31
N PRO A 76 30.82 -27.83 -16.11
CA PRO A 76 31.50 -28.98 -16.64
C PRO A 76 31.34 -28.97 -18.17
N ARG A 77 32.47 -28.79 -18.85
CA ARG A 77 32.71 -29.48 -20.12
C ARG A 77 33.64 -30.64 -19.79
N CYS A 78 33.28 -31.79 -20.36
CA CYS A 78 33.82 -33.14 -20.17
C CYS A 78 33.22 -33.86 -18.96
#